data_AF-A0A4U6VR41-F1
#
_entry.id   AF-A0A4U6VR41-F1
#
_cell.length_a   1.000
_cell.length_b   1.000
_cell.length_c   1.000
_cell.angle_alpha   90.00
_cell.angle_beta   90.00
_cell.angle_gamma   90.00
#
_symmetry.space_group_name_H-M   'P 1'
#
loop_
_entity.id
_entity.type
_entity.pdbx_description
1 polymer ?
#
loop_
_entity_poly.entity_id
_entity_poly.type
_entity_poly.pdbx_seq_one_letter_code
_entity_poly.pdbx_strand_id
1 'polypeptide(L)'
;MPLKRPLVPARSGVRSWRVTSPRSAPTGCALVAMSVAFMPRDPAARPTTEAFRRLYGDGYYLLRMQEPGAMEAELARMDTRFIFRRILTTRDTGAISLSPEWWGPPDRDIPLPPWLPKEHVDRLAAKFDETGFAGAINFYRCLNLNWELTAPWTGAKVAVPTKYMAGEEAMSCSYTGVQEYIHKGGLKGDVPGLEEVAVVAGAAHCIHLEKPEEVTEHIYDFIKRF
;
A
#
# COMPACT_ATOMS: atom_id res chain seq x y z
N MET A 1 22.19 -2.97 -32.47
CA MET A 1 22.02 -3.53 -31.11
C MET A 1 21.04 -2.64 -30.36
N PRO A 2 19.82 -3.09 -30.01
CA PRO A 2 18.95 -2.29 -29.17
C PRO A 2 19.39 -2.43 -27.72
N LEU A 3 19.69 -1.31 -27.07
CA LEU A 3 19.97 -1.25 -25.64
C LEU A 3 18.77 -1.81 -24.86
N LYS A 4 18.99 -2.90 -24.10
CA LYS A 4 18.04 -3.37 -23.09
C LYS A 4 17.87 -2.24 -22.07
N ARG A 5 16.72 -1.56 -22.08
CA ARG A 5 16.34 -0.67 -20.98
C ARG A 5 16.18 -1.53 -19.71
N PRO A 6 16.78 -1.15 -18.57
CA PRO A 6 16.62 -1.91 -17.34
C PRO A 6 15.15 -1.83 -16.88
N LEU A 7 14.53 -2.99 -16.61
CA LEU A 7 13.26 -3.04 -15.91
C LEU A 7 13.42 -2.41 -14.52
N VAL A 8 12.60 -1.40 -14.22
CA VAL A 8 12.54 -0.79 -12.89
C VAL A 8 11.89 -1.81 -11.94
N PRO A 9 12.49 -2.14 -10.77
CA PRO A 9 11.91 -3.09 -9.84
C PRO A 9 10.57 -2.58 -9.28
N ALA A 10 9.63 -3.50 -9.05
CA ALA A 10 8.35 -3.20 -8.40
C ALA A 10 8.60 -2.57 -7.03
N ARG A 11 8.01 -1.39 -6.78
CA ARG A 11 8.07 -0.66 -5.51
C ARG A 11 6.66 -0.50 -4.97
N SER A 12 6.53 -0.36 -3.65
CA SER A 12 5.23 -0.06 -3.04
C SER A 12 4.62 1.20 -3.67
N GLY A 13 3.28 1.24 -3.81
CA GLY A 13 2.58 2.34 -4.47
C GLY A 13 3.00 3.72 -3.97
N VAL A 14 3.16 3.88 -2.64
CA VAL A 14 3.62 5.12 -1.99
C VAL A 14 5.03 5.55 -2.43
N ARG A 15 5.95 4.59 -2.62
CA ARG A 15 7.30 4.89 -3.12
C ARG A 15 7.27 5.24 -4.61
N SER A 16 6.46 4.53 -5.39
CA SER A 16 6.32 4.78 -6.82
C SER A 16 5.81 6.20 -7.11
N TRP A 17 4.83 6.69 -6.36
CA TRP A 17 4.35 8.08 -6.45
C TRP A 17 5.44 9.13 -6.21
N ARG A 18 6.40 8.85 -5.32
CA ARG A 18 7.51 9.77 -5.02
C ARG A 18 8.58 9.76 -6.11
N VAL A 19 8.78 8.63 -6.79
CA VAL A 19 9.74 8.49 -7.90
C VAL A 19 9.22 9.15 -9.18
N THR A 20 7.89 9.16 -9.39
CA THR A 20 7.25 9.81 -10.54
C THR A 20 6.92 11.30 -10.31
N SER A 21 7.22 11.81 -9.12
CA SER A 21 7.20 13.24 -8.80
C SER A 21 8.34 13.97 -9.56
N PRO A 22 8.26 15.31 -9.79
CA PRO A 22 9.15 16.05 -10.71
C PRO A 22 10.66 15.92 -10.46
N ARG A 23 11.07 15.35 -9.31
CA ARG A 23 12.48 15.08 -8.97
C ARG A 23 13.15 14.03 -9.86
N SER A 24 12.40 13.08 -10.44
CA SER A 24 13.03 11.83 -10.94
C SER A 24 12.25 11.08 -12.02
N ALA A 25 11.17 11.64 -12.59
CA ALA A 25 10.38 10.95 -13.60
C ALA A 25 11.27 10.53 -14.79
N PRO A 26 11.53 9.23 -14.98
CA PRO A 26 12.35 8.80 -16.11
C PRO A 26 11.59 9.10 -17.40
N THR A 27 12.29 9.59 -18.42
CA THR A 27 11.68 9.84 -19.72
C THR A 27 11.24 8.53 -20.36
N GLY A 28 9.98 8.45 -20.78
CA GLY A 28 9.40 7.26 -21.43
C GLY A 28 9.06 6.10 -20.49
N CYS A 29 8.70 6.39 -19.24
CA CYS A 29 8.12 5.41 -18.31
C CYS A 29 6.61 5.65 -18.11
N ALA A 30 5.88 4.59 -17.80
CA ALA A 30 4.48 4.61 -17.38
C ALA A 30 4.36 3.97 -15.99
N LEU A 31 3.34 4.36 -15.21
CA LEU A 31 3.09 3.90 -13.85
C LEU A 31 1.80 3.10 -13.77
N VAL A 32 1.87 1.88 -13.20
CA VAL A 32 0.71 1.16 -12.73
C VAL A 32 0.72 1.16 -11.20
N ALA A 33 -0.15 1.95 -10.59
CA ALA A 33 -0.28 2.08 -9.14
C ALA A 33 -1.42 1.18 -8.64
N MET A 34 -1.14 0.37 -7.61
CA MET A 34 -2.09 -0.58 -7.04
C MET A 34 -2.45 -0.22 -5.59
N SER A 35 -3.72 -0.38 -5.24
CA SER A 35 -4.32 -0.18 -3.91
C SER A 35 -4.23 1.25 -3.36
N VAL A 36 -3.04 1.80 -3.16
CA VAL A 36 -2.86 3.12 -2.50
C VAL A 36 -2.83 4.23 -3.55
N ALA A 37 -3.89 5.05 -3.57
CA ALA A 37 -3.97 6.24 -4.41
C ALA A 37 -2.89 7.27 -4.05
N PHE A 38 -2.65 8.24 -4.94
CA PHE A 38 -1.77 9.36 -4.63
C PHE A 38 -2.33 10.11 -3.41
N MET A 39 -1.46 10.47 -2.47
CA MET A 39 -1.84 11.26 -1.30
C MET A 39 -1.19 12.64 -1.42
N PRO A 40 -1.96 13.70 -1.74
CA PRO A 40 -1.41 15.05 -1.79
C PRO A 40 -0.92 15.45 -0.40
N ARG A 41 0.22 16.13 -0.35
CA ARG A 41 0.73 16.67 0.91
C ARG A 41 -0.15 17.83 1.34
N ASP A 42 -0.86 17.67 2.45
CA ASP A 42 -1.58 18.75 3.12
C ASP A 42 -0.64 19.49 4.10
N PRO A 43 -0.36 20.79 3.88
CA PRO A 43 0.44 21.61 4.81
C PRO A 43 -0.18 21.77 6.20
N ALA A 44 -1.49 21.63 6.33
CA ALA A 44 -2.20 21.72 7.62
C ALA A 44 -2.23 20.39 8.39
N ALA A 45 -1.98 19.27 7.73
CA ALA A 45 -1.99 17.93 8.33
C ALA A 45 -0.67 17.56 9.04
N ARG A 46 -0.07 18.49 9.80
CA ARG A 46 1.15 18.23 10.59
C ARG A 46 0.82 18.02 12.08
N PRO A 47 1.47 17.05 12.73
CA PRO A 47 2.09 15.85 12.16
C PRO A 47 1.06 14.96 11.45
N THR A 48 1.49 14.23 10.41
CA THR A 48 0.61 13.29 9.68
C THR A 48 0.02 12.23 10.61
N THR A 49 0.79 11.80 11.61
CA THR A 49 0.29 10.90 12.66
C THR A 49 -0.82 11.52 13.51
N GLU A 50 -0.78 12.83 13.79
CA GLU A 50 -1.90 13.50 14.51
C GLU A 50 -3.16 13.56 13.67
N ALA A 51 -3.03 13.77 12.35
CA ALA A 51 -4.18 13.73 11.45
C ALA A 51 -4.84 12.35 11.45
N PHE A 52 -4.04 11.28 11.35
CA PHE A 52 -4.55 9.91 11.47
C PHE A 52 -5.14 9.62 12.85
N ARG A 53 -4.55 10.13 13.94
CA ARG A 53 -5.07 9.98 15.30
C ARG A 53 -6.44 10.63 15.45
N ARG A 54 -6.64 11.82 14.91
CA ARG A 54 -7.94 12.52 14.95
C ARG A 54 -9.03 11.78 14.17
N LEU A 55 -8.66 11.14 13.06
CA LEU A 55 -9.61 10.44 12.20
C LEU A 55 -9.94 9.03 12.70
N TYR A 56 -8.95 8.31 13.25
CA TYR A 56 -9.06 6.86 13.48
C TYR A 56 -8.71 6.41 14.90
N GLY A 57 -8.29 7.33 15.77
CA GLY A 57 -7.91 7.05 17.15
C GLY A 57 -6.58 6.31 17.29
N ASP A 58 -6.05 6.24 18.52
CA ASP A 58 -4.76 5.62 18.85
C ASP A 58 -4.68 4.13 18.50
N GLY A 59 -5.84 3.46 18.40
CA GLY A 59 -5.92 2.06 18.02
C GLY A 59 -5.45 1.80 16.59
N TYR A 60 -5.49 2.78 15.68
CA TYR A 60 -5.15 2.60 14.27
C TYR A 60 -3.73 2.04 14.07
N TYR A 61 -3.58 1.03 13.20
CA TYR A 61 -2.37 0.22 13.08
C TYR A 61 -1.09 1.05 12.89
N LEU A 62 -1.18 2.10 12.09
CA LEU A 62 -0.07 2.99 11.77
C LEU A 62 0.44 3.72 13.02
N LEU A 63 -0.47 4.09 13.94
CA LEU A 63 -0.13 4.75 15.20
C LEU A 63 0.46 3.76 16.20
N ARG A 64 -0.07 2.53 16.25
CA ARG A 64 0.49 1.47 17.09
C ARG A 64 1.89 1.03 16.66
N MET A 65 2.26 1.29 15.41
CA MET A 65 3.60 1.05 14.88
C MET A 65 4.61 2.18 15.16
N GLN A 66 4.20 3.32 15.73
CA GLN A 66 5.10 4.46 15.91
C GLN A 66 6.16 4.22 16.97
N GLU A 67 5.79 3.62 18.10
CA GLU A 67 6.74 3.36 19.20
C GLU A 67 7.76 2.29 18.79
N PRO A 68 9.07 2.58 18.82
CA PRO A 68 10.12 1.61 18.52
C PRO A 68 10.07 0.38 19.43
N GLY A 69 9.99 -0.81 18.85
CA GLY A 69 10.02 -2.08 19.57
C GLY A 69 8.68 -2.54 20.15
N ALA A 70 7.67 -1.66 20.28
CA ALA A 70 6.37 -2.03 20.86
C ALA A 70 5.62 -3.06 20.01
N MET A 71 5.39 -2.74 18.73
CA MET A 71 4.73 -3.66 17.80
C MET A 71 5.59 -4.90 17.54
N GLU A 72 6.91 -4.75 17.43
CA GLU A 72 7.82 -5.90 17.27
C GLU A 72 7.73 -6.88 18.45
N ALA A 73 7.65 -6.38 19.68
CA ALA A 73 7.49 -7.22 20.87
C ALA A 73 6.13 -7.94 20.91
N GLU A 74 5.07 -7.33 20.39
CA GLU A 74 3.78 -8.00 20.22
C GLU A 74 3.85 -9.10 19.15
N LEU A 75 4.39 -8.77 17.95
CA LEU A 75 4.52 -9.71 16.84
C LEU A 75 5.41 -10.90 17.20
N ALA A 76 6.48 -10.70 17.98
CA ALA A 76 7.40 -11.76 18.41
C ALA A 76 6.75 -12.83 19.30
N ARG A 77 5.54 -12.59 19.82
CA ARG A 77 4.77 -13.55 20.62
C ARG A 77 3.84 -14.43 19.77
N MET A 78 3.73 -14.14 18.47
CA MET A 78 2.85 -14.84 17.54
C MET A 78 3.67 -15.63 16.54
N ASP A 79 3.09 -16.73 16.05
CA ASP A 79 3.69 -17.46 14.93
C ASP A 79 3.68 -16.59 13.66
N THR A 80 4.83 -16.50 12.99
CA THR A 80 4.97 -15.62 11.82
C THR A 80 4.09 -16.08 10.65
N ARG A 81 3.78 -17.38 10.52
CA ARG A 81 2.82 -17.87 9.51
C ARG A 81 1.41 -17.40 9.86
N PHE A 82 1.02 -17.45 11.13
CA PHE A 82 -0.26 -16.89 11.59
C PHE A 82 -0.38 -15.40 11.23
N ILE A 83 0.67 -14.60 11.49
CA ILE A 83 0.70 -13.17 11.13
C ILE A 83 0.44 -12.98 9.62
N PHE A 84 1.19 -13.69 8.76
CA PHE A 84 1.02 -13.54 7.31
C PHE A 84 -0.32 -14.06 6.81
N ARG A 85 -0.84 -15.16 7.38
CA ARG A 85 -2.20 -15.61 7.06
C ARG A 85 -3.21 -14.53 7.37
N ARG A 86 -3.20 -13.98 8.59
CA ARG A 86 -4.16 -12.94 9.01
C ARG A 86 -4.08 -11.69 8.15
N ILE A 87 -2.87 -11.19 7.85
CA ILE A 87 -2.67 -9.97 7.07
C ILE A 87 -3.04 -10.18 5.60
N LEU A 88 -2.64 -11.30 4.99
CA LEU A 88 -2.86 -11.52 3.56
C LEU A 88 -4.31 -11.88 3.26
N THR A 89 -5.02 -12.58 4.16
CA THR A 89 -6.40 -13.03 3.91
C THR A 89 -7.46 -12.08 4.49
N THR A 90 -7.07 -10.96 5.11
CA THR A 90 -8.05 -10.03 5.67
C THR A 90 -8.89 -9.39 4.56
N ARG A 91 -10.21 -9.37 4.78
CA ARG A 91 -11.17 -8.56 4.00
C ARG A 91 -11.74 -7.41 4.83
N ASP A 92 -11.23 -7.22 6.04
CA ASP A 92 -11.65 -6.13 6.91
C ASP A 92 -11.30 -4.78 6.25
N THR A 93 -12.32 -3.93 6.14
CA THR A 93 -12.20 -2.59 5.58
C THR A 93 -12.06 -1.53 6.66
N GLY A 94 -11.52 -0.36 6.32
CA GLY A 94 -11.45 0.79 7.21
C GLY A 94 -10.22 0.80 8.14
N ALA A 95 -10.37 1.41 9.32
CA ALA A 95 -9.28 1.62 10.26
C ALA A 95 -8.96 0.36 11.07
N ILE A 96 -8.07 -0.48 10.53
CA ILE A 96 -7.58 -1.66 11.25
C ILE A 96 -6.74 -1.25 12.45
N SER A 97 -6.98 -1.89 13.60
CA SER A 97 -6.29 -1.59 14.86
C SER A 97 -5.11 -2.52 15.17
N LEU A 98 -5.02 -3.69 14.52
CA LEU A 98 -4.11 -4.78 14.89
C LEU A 98 -4.19 -5.17 16.38
N SER A 99 -5.30 -4.89 17.06
CA SER A 99 -5.45 -5.19 18.49
C SER A 99 -5.47 -6.71 18.72
N PRO A 100 -5.26 -7.19 19.96
CA PRO A 100 -5.41 -8.62 20.27
C PRO A 100 -6.74 -9.20 19.76
N GLU A 101 -7.83 -8.42 19.82
CA GLU A 101 -9.14 -8.80 19.29
C GLU A 101 -9.14 -8.93 17.77
N TRP A 102 -8.41 -8.06 17.06
CA TRP A 102 -8.31 -8.12 15.60
C TRP A 102 -7.48 -9.31 15.13
N TRP A 103 -6.37 -9.61 15.82
CA TRP A 103 -5.58 -10.81 15.55
C TRP A 103 -6.42 -12.07 15.80
N GLY A 104 -7.19 -12.08 16.88
CA GLY A 104 -7.88 -13.27 17.35
C GLY A 104 -6.91 -14.25 18.01
N PRO A 105 -7.37 -15.48 18.33
CA PRO A 105 -6.54 -16.46 19.02
C PRO A 105 -5.34 -16.87 18.13
N PRO A 106 -4.08 -16.77 18.61
CA PRO A 106 -2.88 -17.04 17.81
C PRO A 106 -2.72 -18.53 17.44
N ASP A 107 -3.43 -19.41 18.13
CA ASP A 107 -3.52 -20.86 17.88
C ASP A 107 -4.63 -21.23 16.88
N ARG A 108 -5.44 -20.28 16.44
CA ARG A 108 -6.52 -20.53 15.47
C ARG A 108 -5.95 -20.69 14.07
N ASP A 109 -6.26 -21.83 13.45
CA ASP A 109 -5.97 -22.05 12.03
C ASP A 109 -6.79 -21.11 11.16
N ILE A 110 -6.12 -20.21 10.43
CA ILE A 110 -6.75 -19.34 9.42
C ILE A 110 -6.70 -20.10 8.09
N PRO A 111 -7.86 -20.51 7.54
CA PRO A 111 -7.89 -21.26 6.29
C PRO A 111 -7.37 -20.39 5.14
N LEU A 112 -6.50 -20.97 4.33
CA LEU A 112 -5.94 -20.30 3.17
C LEU A 112 -6.92 -20.34 2.00
N PRO A 113 -7.20 -19.20 1.35
CA PRO A 113 -7.98 -19.19 0.13
C PRO A 113 -7.20 -19.86 -1.02
N PRO A 114 -7.88 -20.33 -2.09
CA PRO A 114 -7.24 -21.04 -3.19
C PRO A 114 -6.12 -20.24 -3.89
N TRP A 115 -6.21 -18.91 -3.87
CA TRP A 115 -5.23 -18.01 -4.49
C TRP A 115 -3.99 -17.77 -3.63
N LEU A 116 -3.94 -18.24 -2.37
CA LEU A 116 -2.80 -18.07 -1.47
C LEU A 116 -2.17 -19.44 -1.11
N PRO A 117 -1.17 -19.91 -1.87
CA PRO A 117 -0.49 -21.16 -1.57
C PRO A 117 0.20 -21.13 -0.21
N LYS A 118 0.12 -22.23 0.54
CA LYS A 118 0.83 -22.40 1.82
C LYS A 118 2.32 -22.10 1.71
N GLU A 119 2.95 -22.53 0.63
CA GLU A 119 4.38 -22.33 0.35
C GLU A 119 4.76 -20.84 0.27
N HIS A 120 3.84 -19.98 -0.21
CA HIS A 120 4.09 -18.54 -0.27
C HIS A 120 4.15 -17.94 1.13
N VAL A 121 3.17 -18.26 1.97
CA VAL A 121 3.16 -17.88 3.40
C VAL A 121 4.39 -18.42 4.09
N ASP A 122 4.77 -19.66 3.79
CA ASP A 122 5.89 -20.30 4.47
C ASP A 122 7.22 -19.62 4.18
N ARG A 123 7.42 -19.17 2.93
CA ARG A 123 8.61 -18.41 2.53
C ARG A 123 8.66 -17.02 3.15
N LEU A 124 7.52 -16.33 3.22
CA LEU A 124 7.43 -15.02 3.90
C LEU A 124 7.75 -15.17 5.38
N ALA A 125 7.14 -16.16 6.05
CA ALA A 125 7.37 -16.42 7.46
C ALA A 125 8.84 -16.71 7.75
N ALA A 126 9.45 -17.65 7.02
CA ALA A 126 10.86 -17.98 7.18
C ALA A 126 11.77 -16.76 7.01
N LYS A 127 11.43 -15.84 6.08
CA LYS A 127 12.23 -14.62 5.89
C LYS A 127 12.09 -13.64 7.05
N PHE A 128 10.89 -13.46 7.58
CA PHE A 128 10.64 -12.55 8.69
C PHE A 128 11.06 -13.12 10.05
N ASP A 129 11.13 -14.44 10.19
CA ASP A 129 11.77 -15.09 11.34
C ASP A 129 13.28 -14.76 11.39
N GLU A 130 13.93 -14.65 10.23
CA GLU A 130 15.34 -14.25 10.12
C GLU A 130 15.55 -12.74 10.33
N THR A 131 14.73 -11.89 9.70
CA THR A 131 14.96 -10.43 9.67
C THR A 131 14.24 -9.65 10.76
N GLY A 132 13.22 -10.25 11.38
CA GLY A 132 12.21 -9.53 12.15
C GLY A 132 11.37 -8.57 11.31
N PHE A 133 10.45 -7.85 11.97
CA PHE A 133 9.51 -6.91 11.34
C PHE A 133 9.95 -5.45 11.36
N ALA A 134 10.99 -5.09 12.15
CA ALA A 134 11.39 -3.70 12.36
C ALA A 134 11.68 -2.96 11.05
N GLY A 135 12.35 -3.60 10.09
CA GLY A 135 12.66 -3.02 8.79
C GLY A 135 11.42 -2.61 8.00
N ALA A 136 10.35 -3.43 8.02
CA ALA A 136 9.09 -3.12 7.37
C ALA A 136 8.32 -2.04 8.13
N ILE A 137 8.26 -2.13 9.47
CA ILE A 137 7.55 -1.20 10.34
C ILE A 137 8.15 0.21 10.29
N ASN A 138 9.48 0.34 10.15
CA ASN A 138 10.17 1.63 10.12
C ASN A 138 9.67 2.58 9.00
N PHE A 139 9.06 2.05 7.94
CA PHE A 139 8.45 2.90 6.90
C PHE A 139 7.31 3.76 7.45
N TYR A 140 6.52 3.21 8.38
CA TYR A 140 5.43 3.93 9.04
C TYR A 140 5.95 4.94 10.06
N ARG A 141 7.06 4.64 10.75
CA ARG A 141 7.73 5.57 11.67
C ARG A 141 8.28 6.81 10.96
N CYS A 142 8.65 6.66 9.69
CA CYS A 142 9.12 7.77 8.87
C CYS A 142 7.99 8.65 8.31
N LEU A 143 6.71 8.46 8.62
CA LEU A 143 5.63 9.24 7.98
C LEU A 143 5.72 10.75 8.23
N ASN A 144 5.95 11.16 9.48
CA ASN A 144 6.12 12.58 9.81
C ASN A 144 7.37 13.17 9.14
N LEU A 145 8.49 12.44 9.19
CA LEU A 145 9.72 12.84 8.49
C LEU A 145 9.50 12.94 6.97
N ASN A 146 8.78 11.98 6.39
CA ASN A 146 8.44 11.97 4.98
C ASN A 146 7.55 13.17 4.60
N TRP A 147 6.67 13.62 5.49
CA TRP A 147 5.86 14.84 5.30
C TRP A 147 6.72 16.10 5.34
N GLU A 148 7.70 16.17 6.25
CA GLU A 148 8.65 17.29 6.33
C GLU A 148 9.53 17.35 5.08
N LEU A 149 10.15 16.23 4.73
CA LEU A 149 11.03 16.11 3.57
C LEU A 149 10.31 16.32 2.24
N THR A 150 8.98 16.19 2.18
CA THR A 150 8.21 16.45 0.96
C THR A 150 7.63 17.85 0.85
N ALA A 151 7.92 18.75 1.80
CA ALA A 151 7.47 20.14 1.75
C ALA A 151 7.75 20.85 0.40
N PRO A 152 8.91 20.69 -0.26
CA PRO A 152 9.18 21.32 -1.55
C PRO A 152 8.26 20.88 -2.70
N TRP A 153 7.54 19.77 -2.55
CA TRP A 153 6.62 19.23 -3.56
C TRP A 153 5.15 19.46 -3.22
N THR A 154 4.85 20.36 -2.31
CA THR A 154 3.47 20.77 -2.03
C THR A 154 2.84 21.33 -3.31
N GLY A 155 1.70 20.78 -3.71
CA GLY A 155 1.00 21.16 -4.96
C GLY A 155 1.63 20.63 -6.25
N ALA A 156 2.76 19.91 -6.18
CA ALA A 156 3.37 19.29 -7.35
C ALA A 156 2.45 18.22 -7.93
N LYS A 157 2.45 18.11 -9.27
CA LYS A 157 1.59 17.20 -10.02
C LYS A 157 2.37 16.04 -10.61
N VAL A 158 1.73 14.88 -10.75
CA VAL A 158 2.31 13.69 -11.38
C VAL A 158 1.87 13.63 -12.84
N ALA A 159 2.80 13.94 -13.75
CA ALA A 159 2.54 14.00 -15.19
C ALA A 159 2.85 12.69 -15.94
N VAL A 160 3.46 11.70 -15.27
CA VAL A 160 3.76 10.38 -15.87
C VAL A 160 2.44 9.68 -16.24
N PRO A 161 2.32 9.06 -17.43
CA PRO A 161 1.16 8.24 -17.77
C PRO A 161 0.90 7.20 -16.69
N THR A 162 -0.30 7.22 -16.11
CA THR A 162 -0.60 6.47 -14.89
C THR A 162 -1.92 5.72 -15.02
N LYS A 163 -1.91 4.44 -14.69
CA LYS A 163 -3.10 3.65 -14.37
C LYS A 163 -3.14 3.42 -12.87
N TYR A 164 -4.29 3.70 -12.26
CA TYR A 164 -4.56 3.32 -10.87
C TYR A 164 -5.54 2.15 -10.84
N MET A 165 -5.29 1.16 -9.99
CA MET A 165 -6.23 0.07 -9.75
C MET A 165 -6.29 -0.33 -8.28
N ALA A 166 -7.47 -0.72 -7.82
CA ALA A 166 -7.67 -1.23 -6.46
C ALA A 166 -8.74 -2.32 -6.46
N GLY A 167 -8.75 -3.15 -5.43
CA GLY A 167 -9.84 -4.10 -5.20
C GLY A 167 -11.09 -3.37 -4.72
N GLU A 168 -12.25 -3.91 -5.07
CA GLU A 168 -13.55 -3.41 -4.59
C GLU A 168 -13.61 -3.31 -3.06
N GLU A 169 -13.00 -4.27 -2.36
CA GLU A 169 -12.93 -4.35 -0.91
C GLU A 169 -11.57 -3.91 -0.36
N ALA A 170 -10.79 -3.13 -1.12
CA ALA A 170 -9.50 -2.66 -0.67
C ALA A 170 -9.65 -1.67 0.49
N MET A 171 -9.09 -2.03 1.65
CA MET A 171 -9.12 -1.21 2.87
C MET A 171 -8.65 0.24 2.66
N SER A 172 -7.71 0.46 1.74
CA SER A 172 -7.13 1.76 1.41
C SER A 172 -8.15 2.71 0.79
N CYS A 173 -9.18 2.16 0.14
CA CYS A 173 -10.24 2.90 -0.49
C CYS A 173 -11.42 3.17 0.46
N SER A 174 -11.46 2.52 1.62
CA SER A 174 -12.53 2.68 2.63
C SER A 174 -12.30 3.85 3.58
N TYR A 175 -11.17 4.55 3.47
CA TYR A 175 -10.90 5.75 4.28
C TYR A 175 -11.77 6.92 3.85
N THR A 176 -12.14 7.75 4.82
CA THR A 176 -13.01 8.92 4.63
C THR A 176 -12.48 9.80 3.51
N GLY A 177 -13.31 10.07 2.50
CA GLY A 177 -13.00 10.95 1.38
C GLY A 177 -12.14 10.34 0.26
N VAL A 178 -11.63 9.10 0.42
CA VAL A 178 -10.75 8.48 -0.60
C VAL A 178 -11.52 8.09 -1.85
N GLN A 179 -12.73 7.54 -1.72
CA GLN A 179 -13.59 7.24 -2.88
C GLN A 179 -13.94 8.50 -3.67
N GLU A 180 -14.32 9.57 -2.98
CA GLU A 180 -14.57 10.87 -3.60
C GLU A 180 -13.33 11.42 -4.27
N TYR A 181 -12.17 11.33 -3.61
CA TYR A 181 -10.91 11.78 -4.18
C TYR A 181 -10.57 11.04 -5.47
N ILE A 182 -10.68 9.70 -5.49
CA ILE A 182 -10.39 8.86 -6.66
C ILE A 182 -11.38 9.15 -7.80
N HIS A 183 -12.69 9.14 -7.52
CA HIS A 183 -13.72 9.10 -8.55
C HIS A 183 -14.33 10.47 -8.92
N LYS A 184 -14.19 11.50 -8.08
CA LYS A 184 -14.75 12.85 -8.32
C LYS A 184 -13.70 13.86 -8.79
N GLY A 185 -12.59 13.38 -9.36
CA GLY A 185 -11.60 14.21 -10.04
C GLY A 185 -10.44 14.72 -9.20
N GLY A 186 -10.40 14.44 -7.88
CA GLY A 186 -9.27 14.82 -7.02
C GLY A 186 -7.96 14.17 -7.46
N LEU A 187 -7.98 12.84 -7.63
CA LEU A 187 -6.82 12.08 -8.11
C LEU A 187 -6.38 12.53 -9.50
N LYS A 188 -7.31 12.75 -10.43
CA LYS A 188 -7.00 13.28 -11.78
C LYS A 188 -6.42 14.69 -11.72
N GLY A 189 -6.87 15.51 -10.76
CA GLY A 189 -6.36 16.85 -10.53
C GLY A 189 -4.91 16.87 -10.03
N ASP A 190 -4.51 15.90 -9.20
CA ASP A 190 -3.13 15.77 -8.69
C ASP A 190 -2.21 14.92 -9.58
N VAL A 191 -2.81 14.02 -10.35
CA VAL A 191 -2.14 13.15 -11.32
C VAL A 191 -2.72 13.44 -12.71
N PRO A 192 -2.32 14.56 -13.37
CA PRO A 192 -2.78 14.86 -14.73
C PRO A 192 -2.52 13.72 -15.73
N GLY A 193 -1.46 12.93 -15.53
CA GLY A 193 -1.14 11.76 -16.33
C GLY A 193 -2.02 10.53 -16.07
N LEU A 194 -3.00 10.60 -15.16
CA LEU A 194 -3.93 9.48 -14.88
C LEU A 194 -4.81 9.21 -16.11
N GLU A 195 -4.64 8.05 -16.74
CA GLU A 195 -5.45 7.62 -17.88
C GLU A 195 -6.65 6.79 -17.44
N GLU A 196 -6.44 5.88 -16.48
CA GLU A 196 -7.46 4.90 -16.09
C GLU A 196 -7.50 4.68 -14.58
N VAL A 197 -8.71 4.49 -14.07
CA VAL A 197 -9.01 3.97 -12.73
C VAL A 197 -9.77 2.66 -12.92
N ALA A 198 -9.22 1.56 -12.42
CA ALA A 198 -9.86 0.25 -12.45
C ALA A 198 -10.21 -0.24 -11.04
N VAL A 199 -11.38 -0.86 -10.90
CA VAL A 199 -11.82 -1.55 -9.69
C VAL A 199 -11.89 -3.03 -10.01
N VAL A 200 -11.08 -3.83 -9.31
CA VAL A 200 -11.01 -5.28 -9.47
C VAL A 200 -12.12 -5.90 -8.61
N ALA A 201 -13.16 -6.41 -9.26
CA ALA A 201 -14.39 -6.86 -8.61
C ALA A 201 -14.13 -8.06 -7.68
N GLY A 202 -14.72 -8.01 -6.48
CA GLY A 202 -14.57 -9.04 -5.46
C GLY A 202 -13.15 -9.25 -4.93
N ALA A 203 -12.20 -8.35 -5.22
CA ALA A 203 -10.85 -8.41 -4.67
C ALA A 203 -10.68 -7.46 -3.47
N ALA A 204 -9.87 -7.87 -2.49
CA ALA A 204 -9.52 -7.08 -1.32
C ALA A 204 -8.21 -6.28 -1.57
N HIS A 205 -7.36 -6.14 -0.54
CA HIS A 205 -6.16 -5.29 -0.61
C HIS A 205 -5.07 -5.84 -1.55
N CYS A 206 -4.82 -7.15 -1.51
CA CYS A 206 -3.74 -7.82 -2.25
C CYS A 206 -4.18 -8.29 -3.64
N ILE A 207 -4.70 -7.39 -4.48
CA ILE A 207 -5.28 -7.72 -5.80
C ILE A 207 -4.37 -8.56 -6.70
N HIS A 208 -3.05 -8.34 -6.63
CA HIS A 208 -2.06 -9.05 -7.44
C HIS A 208 -1.84 -10.50 -7.01
N LEU A 209 -2.24 -10.87 -5.78
CA LEU A 209 -2.27 -12.26 -5.31
C LEU A 209 -3.65 -12.87 -5.56
N GLU A 210 -4.72 -12.11 -5.34
CA GLU A 210 -6.09 -12.62 -5.38
C GLU A 210 -6.66 -12.76 -6.80
N LYS A 211 -6.29 -11.86 -7.71
CA LYS A 211 -6.73 -11.82 -9.12
C LYS A 211 -5.53 -11.62 -10.06
N PRO A 212 -4.55 -12.54 -10.04
CA PRO A 212 -3.28 -12.34 -10.73
C PRO A 212 -3.44 -12.21 -12.25
N GLU A 213 -4.38 -12.95 -12.87
CA GLU A 213 -4.62 -12.88 -14.32
C GLU A 213 -5.18 -11.51 -14.72
N GLU A 214 -6.26 -11.06 -14.08
CA GLU A 214 -6.90 -9.77 -14.34
C GLU A 214 -5.96 -8.59 -14.11
N VAL A 215 -5.19 -8.61 -13.01
CA VAL A 215 -4.17 -7.59 -12.74
C VAL A 215 -3.06 -7.63 -13.80
N THR A 216 -2.65 -8.81 -14.24
CA THR A 216 -1.63 -8.98 -15.29
C THR A 216 -2.10 -8.41 -16.62
N GLU A 217 -3.33 -8.69 -17.02
CA GLU A 217 -3.96 -8.14 -18.23
C GLU A 217 -4.03 -6.61 -18.16
N HIS A 218 -4.48 -6.05 -17.03
CA HIS A 218 -4.49 -4.60 -16.83
C HIS A 218 -3.12 -3.94 -16.95
N ILE A 219 -2.06 -4.58 -16.43
CA ILE A 219 -0.69 -4.09 -16.59
C ILE A 219 -0.29 -4.15 -18.06
N TYR A 220 -0.47 -5.31 -18.69
CA TYR A 220 -0.05 -5.57 -20.07
C TYR A 220 -0.70 -4.62 -21.06
N ASP A 221 -2.01 -4.44 -20.98
CA ASP A 221 -2.78 -3.55 -21.87
C ASP A 221 -2.40 -2.09 -21.69
N PHE A 222 -2.02 -1.69 -20.49
CA PHE A 222 -1.58 -0.33 -20.22
C PHE A 222 -0.17 -0.07 -20.77
N ILE A 223 0.79 -0.94 -20.46
CA ILE A 223 2.18 -0.72 -20.86
C ILE A 223 2.40 -0.84 -22.37
N LYS A 224 1.56 -1.60 -23.10
CA LYS A 224 1.62 -1.71 -24.57
C LYS A 224 1.34 -0.42 -25.33
N ARG A 225 0.83 0.61 -24.64
CA ARG A 225 0.55 1.92 -25.23
C ARG A 225 1.82 2.77 -25.39
N PHE A 226 2.95 2.32 -24.85
CA PHE A 226 4.24 3.04 -24.80
C PHE A 226 5.40 2.16 -25.28
#